data_AF-A0A1G2P613-F1
#
_entry.id   AF-A0A1G2P613-F1
#
_cell.length_a   1.000
_cell.length_b   1.000
_cell.length_c   1.000
_cell.angle_alpha   90.00
_cell.angle_beta   90.00
_cell.angle_gamma   90.00
#
_symmetry.space_group_name_H-M   'P 1'
#
loop_
_entity.id
_entity.type
_entity.pdbx_description
1 polymer ?
#
loop_
_entity_poly.entity_id
_entity_poly.type
_entity_poly.pdbx_seq_one_letter_code
_entity_poly.pdbx_strand_id
1 'polypeptide(L)'
;MLDRNLLEKKMNLLVGYIAELEVIIADSVVEILKDNNKYHATERIFQLIVDTMIDINIHLIKEGKLGAPDDFEGTFKLLGKVGVLDDKFAIKIAPIVGLRNRVVHQYDSLNMEEFIGSLKKDFFDFKEYLIQIENFLKRQK
;
A
#
# COMPACT_ATOMS: atom_id res chain seq x y z
N MET A 1 -15.72 -13.06 12.37
CA MET A 1 -16.77 -12.10 11.93
C MET A 1 -16.05 -10.81 11.61
N LEU A 2 -16.32 -10.17 10.47
CA LEU A 2 -15.60 -8.98 10.02
C LEU A 2 -15.52 -7.93 11.14
N ASP A 3 -14.33 -7.76 11.72
CA ASP A 3 -14.09 -6.72 12.72
C ASP A 3 -13.96 -5.37 12.00
N ARG A 4 -15.10 -4.67 11.90
CA ARG A 4 -15.18 -3.37 11.24
C ARG A 4 -14.41 -2.29 12.00
N ASN A 5 -14.37 -2.36 13.33
CA ASN A 5 -13.62 -1.39 14.14
C ASN A 5 -12.12 -1.50 13.90
N LEU A 6 -11.60 -2.73 13.81
CA LEU A 6 -10.19 -2.96 13.45
C LEU A 6 -9.89 -2.44 12.04
N LEU A 7 -10.77 -2.72 11.08
CA LEU A 7 -10.59 -2.32 9.70
C LEU A 7 -10.63 -0.79 9.53
N GLU A 8 -11.59 -0.11 10.16
CA GLU A 8 -11.69 1.36 10.17
C GLU A 8 -10.45 2.00 10.79
N LYS A 9 -9.92 1.44 11.89
CA LYS A 9 -8.66 1.92 12.48
C LYS A 9 -7.48 1.79 11.51
N LYS A 10 -7.35 0.66 10.81
CA LYS A 10 -6.29 0.45 9.82
C LYS A 10 -6.43 1.38 8.61
N MET A 11 -7.66 1.57 8.12
CA MET A 11 -7.93 2.52 7.02
C MET A 11 -7.59 3.95 7.42
N ASN A 12 -7.94 4.38 8.64
CA ASN A 12 -7.58 5.71 9.14
C ASN A 12 -6.06 5.90 9.28
N LEU A 13 -5.33 4.88 9.73
CA LEU A 13 -3.87 4.90 9.75
C LEU A 13 -3.30 5.04 8.33
N LEU A 14 -3.81 4.24 7.39
CA LEU A 14 -3.39 4.29 5.98
C LEU A 14 -3.62 5.67 5.37
N VAL A 15 -4.78 6.30 5.63
CA VAL A 15 -5.07 7.69 5.21
C VAL A 15 -4.04 8.67 5.78
N GLY A 16 -3.69 8.55 7.07
CA GLY A 16 -2.67 9.39 7.70
C GLY A 16 -1.30 9.26 7.02
N TYR A 17 -0.84 8.03 6.80
CA TYR A 17 0.45 7.78 6.14
C TYR A 17 0.46 8.27 4.68
N ILE A 18 -0.63 8.10 3.93
CA ILE A 18 -0.73 8.64 2.56
C ILE A 18 -0.63 10.16 2.57
N ALA A 19 -1.29 10.84 3.51
CA ALA A 19 -1.24 12.29 3.63
C ALA A 19 0.17 12.79 4.01
N GLU A 20 0.84 12.11 4.95
CA GLU A 20 2.24 12.41 5.30
C GLU A 20 3.17 12.22 4.10
N LEU A 21 3.00 11.12 3.35
CA LEU A 21 3.79 10.87 2.14
C LEU A 21 3.53 11.95 1.09
N GLU A 22 2.28 12.34 0.86
CA GLU A 22 1.88 13.38 -0.11
C GLU A 22 2.66 14.67 0.08
N VAL A 23 2.83 15.09 1.34
CA VAL A 23 3.58 16.30 1.69
C VAL A 23 5.05 16.16 1.31
N ILE A 24 5.68 15.02 1.59
CA ILE A 24 7.10 14.81 1.27
C ILE A 24 7.30 14.70 -0.23
N ILE A 25 6.45 13.94 -0.92
CA ILE A 25 6.56 13.73 -2.36
C ILE A 25 6.10 14.95 -3.17
N ALA A 26 5.68 16.05 -2.54
CA ALA A 26 5.48 17.33 -3.23
C ALA A 26 6.82 17.94 -3.65
N ASP A 27 7.89 17.69 -2.90
CA ASP A 27 9.25 18.15 -3.20
C ASP A 27 9.86 17.40 -4.39
N SER A 28 10.85 17.98 -5.05
CA SER A 28 11.57 17.30 -6.13
C SER A 28 12.37 16.09 -5.62
N VAL A 29 12.64 15.13 -6.50
CA VAL A 29 13.45 13.94 -6.14
C VAL A 29 14.81 14.35 -5.55
N VAL A 30 15.44 15.37 -6.13
CA VAL A 30 16.73 15.90 -5.67
C VAL A 30 16.65 16.50 -4.27
N GLU A 31 15.57 17.20 -3.94
CA GLU A 31 15.37 17.77 -2.60
C GLU A 31 15.15 16.67 -1.55
N ILE A 32 14.36 15.64 -1.88
CA ILE A 32 14.12 14.50 -0.99
C ILE A 32 15.44 13.73 -0.74
N LEU A 33 16.25 13.49 -1.78
CA LEU A 33 17.52 12.79 -1.67
C LEU A 33 18.59 13.56 -0.90
N LYS A 34 18.54 14.90 -0.89
CA LYS A 34 19.52 15.75 -0.18
C LYS A 34 19.19 15.95 1.30
N ASP A 35 17.96 15.69 1.71
CA ASP A 35 17.50 15.81 3.10
C ASP A 35 17.32 14.41 3.72
N ASN A 36 18.26 14.03 4.58
CA ASN A 36 18.23 12.72 5.24
C ASN A 36 16.93 12.45 6.00
N ASN A 37 16.28 13.49 6.56
CA ASN A 37 15.02 13.30 7.27
C ASN A 37 13.91 12.95 6.28
N LYS A 38 13.81 13.65 5.15
CA LYS A 38 12.82 13.35 4.10
C LYS A 38 13.09 12.00 3.44
N TYR A 39 14.35 11.70 3.18
CA TYR A 39 14.79 10.42 2.65
C TYR A 39 14.30 9.25 3.54
N HIS A 40 14.67 9.25 4.83
CA HIS A 40 14.30 8.17 5.73
C HIS A 40 12.80 8.15 6.06
N ALA A 41 12.16 9.33 6.14
CA ALA A 41 10.72 9.42 6.28
C ALA A 41 9.99 8.81 5.08
N THR A 42 10.46 9.05 3.85
CA THR A 42 9.88 8.46 2.64
C THR A 42 9.95 6.93 2.69
N GLU A 43 11.12 6.36 3.02
CA GLU A 43 11.28 4.90 3.16
C GLU A 43 10.31 4.33 4.20
N ARG A 44 10.26 4.96 5.38
CA ARG A 44 9.46 4.47 6.51
C ARG A 44 7.97 4.58 6.23
N ILE A 45 7.52 5.72 5.72
CA ILE A 45 6.10 5.94 5.43
C ILE A 45 5.64 5.01 4.30
N PHE A 46 6.47 4.82 3.25
CA PHE A 46 6.19 3.85 2.20
C PHE A 46 6.03 2.43 2.76
N GLN A 47 6.94 1.99 3.63
CA GLN A 47 6.81 0.70 4.31
C GLN A 47 5.49 0.61 5.10
N LEU A 48 5.16 1.63 5.89
CA LEU A 48 3.95 1.67 6.71
C LEU A 48 2.66 1.59 5.88
N ILE A 49 2.61 2.27 4.74
CA ILE A 49 1.50 2.21 3.77
C ILE A 49 1.30 0.76 3.32
N VAL A 50 2.35 0.14 2.77
CA VAL A 50 2.26 -1.20 2.18
C VAL A 50 1.93 -2.26 3.25
N ASP A 51 2.51 -2.16 4.44
CA ASP A 51 2.22 -3.06 5.56
C ASP A 51 0.77 -2.96 6.01
N THR A 52 0.24 -1.74 6.08
CA THR A 52 -1.16 -1.52 6.46
C THR A 52 -2.11 -2.07 5.39
N MET A 53 -1.77 -1.93 4.11
CA MET A 53 -2.55 -2.54 3.02
C MET A 53 -2.54 -4.07 3.09
N ILE A 54 -1.39 -4.69 3.35
CA ILE A 54 -1.27 -6.15 3.53
C ILE A 54 -2.14 -6.60 4.71
N ASP A 55 -2.07 -5.90 5.85
CA ASP A 55 -2.88 -6.22 7.03
C ASP A 55 -4.38 -6.12 6.74
N ILE A 56 -4.81 -5.09 6.02
CA ILE A 56 -6.20 -4.94 5.56
C ILE A 56 -6.59 -6.13 4.68
N ASN A 57 -5.75 -6.48 3.70
CA ASN A 57 -6.03 -7.60 2.79
C ASN A 57 -6.17 -8.92 3.55
N ILE A 58 -5.23 -9.21 4.46
CA ILE A 58 -5.24 -10.43 5.27
C ILE A 58 -6.50 -10.51 6.12
N HIS A 59 -6.92 -9.39 6.72
CA HIS A 59 -8.16 -9.33 7.50
C HIS A 59 -9.38 -9.67 6.64
N LEU A 60 -9.50 -9.03 5.47
CA LEU A 60 -10.60 -9.28 4.53
C LEU A 60 -10.63 -10.73 4.02
N ILE A 61 -9.47 -11.29 3.69
CA ILE A 61 -9.32 -12.68 3.22
C ILE A 61 -9.75 -13.67 4.29
N LYS A 62 -9.26 -13.50 5.53
CA LYS A 62 -9.58 -14.38 6.65
C LYS A 62 -11.07 -14.35 6.98
N GLU A 63 -11.64 -13.15 7.06
CA GLU A 63 -13.05 -12.98 7.42
C GLU A 63 -14.01 -13.40 6.30
N GLY A 64 -13.61 -13.21 5.04
CA GLY A 64 -14.34 -13.70 3.87
C GLY A 64 -14.18 -15.20 3.61
N LYS A 65 -13.31 -15.91 4.35
CA LYS A 65 -12.94 -17.32 4.12
C LYS A 65 -12.52 -17.59 2.67
N LEU A 66 -11.76 -16.67 2.08
CA LEU A 66 -11.44 -16.65 0.64
C LEU A 66 -10.30 -17.61 0.25
N GLY A 67 -9.85 -18.45 1.18
CA GLY A 67 -8.68 -19.31 1.01
C GLY A 67 -7.39 -18.69 1.53
N ALA A 68 -6.26 -19.31 1.19
CA ALA A 68 -4.93 -18.85 1.58
C ALA A 68 -4.22 -18.24 0.36
N PRO A 69 -3.69 -17.01 0.46
CA PRO A 69 -2.81 -16.46 -0.57
C PRO A 69 -1.44 -17.16 -0.50
N ASP A 70 -0.76 -17.28 -1.64
CA ASP A 70 0.57 -17.91 -1.71
C ASP A 70 1.64 -17.07 -0.98
N ASP A 71 1.53 -15.75 -1.07
CA ASP A 71 2.38 -14.78 -0.39
C ASP A 71 1.64 -13.44 -0.17
N PHE A 72 2.34 -12.43 0.35
CA PHE A 72 1.75 -11.11 0.58
C PHE A 72 1.33 -10.40 -0.72
N GLU A 73 2.03 -10.62 -1.84
CA GLU A 73 1.64 -10.09 -3.14
C GLU A 73 0.32 -10.72 -3.61
N GLY A 74 0.18 -12.02 -3.40
CA GLY A 74 -1.01 -12.82 -3.68
C GLY A 74 -2.25 -12.33 -2.94
N THR A 75 -2.10 -11.62 -1.81
CA THR A 75 -3.25 -11.02 -1.10
C THR A 75 -4.01 -10.04 -1.99
N PHE A 76 -3.30 -9.17 -2.74
CA PHE A 76 -3.92 -8.20 -3.64
C PHE A 76 -4.64 -8.90 -4.79
N LYS A 77 -3.96 -9.85 -5.44
CA LYS A 77 -4.51 -10.62 -6.56
C LYS A 77 -5.75 -11.41 -6.15
N LEU A 78 -5.75 -12.00 -4.95
CA LEU A 78 -6.91 -12.72 -4.43
C LEU A 78 -8.10 -11.78 -4.22
N LEU A 79 -7.88 -10.59 -3.67
CA LEU A 79 -8.93 -9.58 -3.53
C LEU A 79 -9.47 -9.10 -4.89
N GLY A 80 -8.63 -9.02 -5.93
CA GLY A 80 -9.06 -8.76 -7.30
C GLY A 80 -10.00 -9.85 -7.83
N LYS A 81 -9.60 -11.12 -7.70
CA LYS A 81 -10.39 -12.28 -8.16
C LYS A 81 -11.79 -12.37 -7.53
N VAL A 82 -11.94 -11.92 -6.29
CA VAL A 82 -13.24 -11.95 -5.58
C VAL A 82 -14.04 -10.65 -5.70
N GLY A 83 -13.56 -9.68 -6.48
CA GLY A 83 -14.24 -8.41 -6.74
C GLY A 83 -14.22 -7.40 -5.59
N VAL A 84 -13.29 -7.57 -4.63
CA VAL A 84 -13.02 -6.57 -3.59
C VAL A 84 -12.24 -5.41 -4.20
N LEU A 85 -11.21 -5.74 -4.99
CA LEU A 85 -10.51 -4.81 -5.86
C LEU A 85 -10.92 -5.05 -7.32
N ASP A 86 -10.78 -4.03 -8.17
CA ASP A 86 -10.76 -4.24 -9.62
C ASP A 86 -9.58 -5.16 -9.98
N ASP A 87 -9.82 -6.17 -10.81
CA ASP A 87 -8.83 -7.22 -11.10
C ASP A 87 -7.57 -6.64 -11.79
N LYS A 88 -7.74 -5.69 -12.71
CA LYS A 88 -6.60 -5.06 -13.40
C LYS A 88 -5.80 -4.20 -12.44
N PHE A 89 -6.49 -3.44 -11.58
CA PHE A 89 -5.85 -2.65 -10.53
C PHE A 89 -5.10 -3.55 -9.53
N ALA A 90 -5.72 -4.65 -9.08
CA ALA A 90 -5.10 -5.60 -8.17
C ALA A 90 -3.80 -6.17 -8.74
N ILE A 91 -3.78 -6.55 -10.02
CA ILE A 91 -2.57 -7.02 -10.71
C ILE A 91 -1.52 -5.90 -10.80
N LYS A 92 -1.94 -4.66 -11.08
CA LYS A 92 -1.05 -3.49 -11.17
C LYS A 92 -0.36 -3.19 -9.84
N ILE A 93 -1.10 -3.17 -8.74
CA ILE A 93 -0.60 -2.72 -7.44
C ILE A 93 0.13 -3.83 -6.67
N ALA A 94 -0.17 -5.10 -6.91
CA ALA A 94 0.42 -6.22 -6.17
C ALA A 94 1.97 -6.18 -6.05
N PRO A 95 2.75 -5.86 -7.11
CA PRO A 95 4.22 -5.80 -7.05
C PRO A 95 4.78 -4.77 -6.04
N ILE A 96 3.94 -3.89 -5.46
CA ILE A 96 4.34 -2.93 -4.43
C ILE A 96 4.94 -3.61 -3.19
N VAL A 97 4.51 -4.85 -2.91
CA VAL A 97 5.05 -5.68 -1.82
C VAL A 97 6.54 -5.97 -2.06
N GLY A 98 6.90 -6.36 -3.29
CA GLY A 98 8.29 -6.59 -3.67
C GLY A 98 9.13 -5.31 -3.62
N LEU A 99 8.54 -4.16 -3.99
CA LEU A 99 9.22 -2.86 -3.84
C LEU A 99 9.48 -2.52 -2.38
N ARG A 100 8.49 -2.68 -1.50
CA ARG A 100 8.64 -2.52 -0.04
C ARG A 100 9.73 -3.42 0.53
N ASN A 101 9.79 -4.69 0.12
CA ASN A 101 10.84 -5.60 0.58
C ASN A 101 12.23 -5.12 0.17
N ARG A 102 12.38 -4.56 -1.03
CA ARG A 102 13.66 -3.99 -1.49
C ARG A 102 14.07 -2.76 -0.70
N VAL A 103 13.13 -1.86 -0.38
CA VAL A 103 13.37 -0.68 0.46
C VAL A 103 13.81 -1.08 1.87
N VAL A 104 13.11 -2.03 2.50
CA VAL A 104 13.37 -2.42 3.89
C VAL A 104 14.66 -3.21 4.07
N HIS A 105 14.94 -4.16 3.18
CA HIS A 105 16.10 -5.04 3.32
C HIS A 105 17.39 -4.46 2.72
N GLN A 106 17.36 -3.20 2.25
CA GLN A 106 18.51 -2.48 1.70
C GLN A 106 19.33 -3.36 0.75
N TYR A 107 18.68 -4.04 -0.19
CA TYR A 107 19.46 -4.72 -1.24
C TYR A 107 20.37 -3.67 -1.87
N ASP A 108 21.68 -3.95 -1.91
CA ASP A 108 22.78 -3.05 -2.34
C ASP A 108 22.62 -2.44 -3.75
N SER A 109 21.47 -2.62 -4.39
CA SER A 109 21.15 -2.24 -5.77
C SER A 109 19.88 -1.39 -5.93
N LEU A 110 19.17 -0.99 -4.86
CA LEU A 110 17.97 -0.14 -5.04
C LEU A 110 18.40 1.30 -5.38
N ASN A 111 18.18 1.72 -6.62
CA ASN A 111 18.34 3.11 -7.01
C ASN A 111 17.23 3.96 -6.39
N MET A 112 17.57 4.75 -5.37
CA MET A 112 16.60 5.57 -4.64
C MET A 112 16.00 6.70 -5.48
N GLU A 113 16.73 7.21 -6.47
CA GLU A 113 16.19 8.18 -7.41
C GLU A 113 15.04 7.57 -8.23
N GLU A 114 15.24 6.36 -8.75
CA GLU A 114 14.21 5.60 -9.47
C GLU A 114 13.04 5.25 -8.56
N PHE A 115 13.31 4.81 -7.33
CA PHE A 115 12.27 4.50 -6.35
C PHE A 115 11.38 5.71 -6.06
N ILE A 116 11.95 6.87 -5.71
CA ILE A 116 11.17 8.08 -5.41
C ILE A 116 10.43 8.56 -6.68
N GLY A 117 11.05 8.45 -7.85
CA GLY A 117 10.42 8.75 -9.13
C GLY A 117 9.18 7.89 -9.41
N SER A 118 9.29 6.56 -9.24
CA SER A 118 8.17 5.63 -9.34
C SER A 118 7.11 5.87 -8.27
N LEU A 119 7.53 6.09 -7.02
CA LEU A 119 6.61 6.37 -5.91
C LEU A 119 5.77 7.62 -6.17
N LYS A 120 6.37 8.70 -6.68
CA LYS A 120 5.66 9.92 -7.09
C LYS A 120 4.67 9.65 -8.22
N LYS A 121 5.08 8.86 -9.23
CA LYS A 121 4.24 8.54 -10.39
C LYS A 121 3.01 7.72 -10.00
N ASP A 122 3.20 6.73 -9.14
CA ASP A 122 2.17 5.75 -8.79
C ASP A 122 1.45 6.08 -7.46
N PHE A 123 1.75 7.24 -6.85
CA PHE A 123 1.20 7.67 -5.55
C PHE A 123 -0.33 7.57 -5.45
N PHE A 124 -1.03 7.90 -6.55
CA PHE A 124 -2.50 7.87 -6.58
C PHE A 124 -3.08 6.46 -6.45
N ASP A 125 -2.29 5.40 -6.69
CA ASP A 125 -2.74 4.02 -6.50
C ASP A 125 -3.07 3.72 -5.03
N PHE A 126 -2.42 4.38 -4.06
CA PHE A 126 -2.77 4.21 -2.65
C PHE A 126 -4.16 4.77 -2.33
N LYS A 127 -4.52 5.90 -2.95
CA LYS A 127 -5.85 6.51 -2.82
C LYS A 127 -6.91 5.66 -3.52
N GLU A 128 -6.61 5.16 -4.72
CA GLU A 128 -7.50 4.26 -5.46
C GLU A 128 -7.78 2.97 -4.67
N TYR A 129 -6.75 2.38 -4.05
CA TYR A 129 -6.91 1.22 -3.19
C TYR A 129 -7.91 1.49 -2.05
N LEU A 130 -7.77 2.60 -1.33
CA LEU A 130 -8.70 2.99 -0.26
C LEU A 130 -10.15 3.13 -0.76
N ILE A 131 -10.34 3.77 -1.91
CA ILE A 131 -11.66 3.95 -2.53
C ILE A 131 -12.31 2.59 -2.83
N GLN A 132 -11.55 1.65 -3.38
CA GLN A 132 -12.07 0.31 -3.69
C GLN A 132 -12.45 -0.46 -2.42
N ILE A 133 -11.62 -0.42 -1.37
CA ILE A 133 -11.93 -1.03 -0.08
C ILE A 133 -13.19 -0.40 0.54
N GLU A 134 -13.31 0.93 0.56
CA GLU A 134 -14.52 1.61 1.04
C GLU A 134 -15.78 1.19 0.27
N ASN A 135 -15.68 1.16 -1.06
CA ASN A 135 -16.80 0.78 -1.91
C ASN A 135 -17.22 -0.68 -1.69
N PHE A 136 -16.27 -1.58 -1.44
CA PHE A 136 -16.57 -2.94 -1.01
C PHE A 136 -17.32 -2.95 0.33
N LEU A 137 -16.83 -2.24 1.34
CA LEU A 137 -17.46 -2.21 2.67
C LEU A 137 -18.87 -1.59 2.66
N LYS A 138 -19.11 -0.59 1.80
CA LYS A 138 -20.44 0.02 1.60
C LYS A 138 -21.44 -0.98 0.99
N ARG A 139 -20.98 -1.87 0.11
CA ARG A 139 -21.80 -2.92 -0.52
C ARG A 139 -22.12 -4.10 0.40
N GLN A 140 -21.36 -4.28 1.48
CA GLN A 140 -21.57 -5.32 2.50
C GLN A 140 -22.45 -4.84 3.67
N LYS A 141 -23.13 -3.71 3.54
CA LYS A 141 -24.18 -3.25 4.45
C LYS A 141 -25.53 -3.81 4.00
#